data_AF-D1B7I5-F1
#
_entry.id   AF-D1B7I5-F1
#
_cell.length_a   1.000
_cell.length_b   1.000
_cell.length_c   1.000
_cell.angle_alpha   90.00
_cell.angle_beta   90.00
_cell.angle_gamma   90.00
#
_symmetry.space_group_name_H-M   'P 1'
#
loop_
_entity.id
_entity.type
_entity.pdbx_description
1 polymer ?
#
loop_
_entity_poly.entity_id
_entity_poly.type
_entity_poly.pdbx_seq_one_letter_code
_entity_poly.pdbx_strand_id
1 'polypeptide(L)'
;MGYFEPAGELSQSDRDISRALASLREEVEAIDYYHQRAALASDPELRDLVLHNRDEEIEHAVMCIEWLRRRIPAFDEALRTYLFTTVPVTQVEEEAAGGSASSPSPVATSLGIGKIV
;
A
#
# COMPACT_ATOMS: atom_id res chain seq x y z
N MET A 1 12.01 18.56 8.98
CA MET A 1 12.81 18.40 7.73
C MET A 1 12.59 19.62 6.83
N GLY A 2 13.54 19.92 5.93
CA GLY A 2 13.47 21.08 5.02
C GLY A 2 13.50 20.68 3.55
N TYR A 3 13.39 21.67 2.65
CA TYR A 3 13.62 21.46 1.22
C TYR A 3 15.11 21.19 0.96
N PHE A 4 15.40 20.26 0.05
CA PHE A 4 16.76 20.02 -0.44
C PHE A 4 17.19 21.04 -1.49
N GLU A 5 16.23 21.60 -2.22
CA GLU A 5 16.41 22.66 -3.20
C GLU A 5 15.88 24.00 -2.68
N PRO A 6 16.32 25.15 -3.23
CA PRO A 6 15.81 26.45 -2.84
C PRO A 6 14.27 26.54 -2.96
N ALA A 7 13.58 26.75 -1.84
CA ALA A 7 12.12 26.77 -1.80
C ALA A 7 11.47 27.87 -2.66
N GLY A 8 12.23 28.91 -3.00
CA GLY A 8 11.80 29.98 -3.90
C GLY A 8 11.76 29.58 -5.38
N GLU A 9 12.45 28.50 -5.75
CA GLU A 9 12.52 27.96 -7.12
C GLU A 9 11.46 26.87 -7.38
N LEU A 10 10.85 26.35 -6.32
CA LEU A 10 9.77 25.38 -6.41
C LEU A 10 8.42 26.07 -6.70
N SER A 11 7.61 25.46 -7.57
CA SER A 11 6.24 25.92 -7.76
C SER A 11 5.42 25.73 -6.48
N GLN A 12 4.28 26.44 -6.39
CA GLN A 12 3.36 26.22 -5.26
C GLN A 12 2.90 24.75 -5.18
N SER A 13 2.62 24.12 -6.32
CA SER A 13 2.18 22.72 -6.37
C SER A 13 3.26 21.77 -5.85
N ASP A 14 4.53 21.98 -6.22
CA ASP A 14 5.64 21.13 -5.78
C ASP A 14 5.87 21.26 -4.28
N ARG A 15 5.72 22.48 -3.75
CA ARG A 15 5.77 22.72 -2.31
C ARG A 15 4.62 22.04 -1.58
N ASP A 16 3.42 22.01 -2.13
CA ASP A 16 2.28 21.32 -1.52
C ASP A 16 2.47 19.80 -1.53
N ILE A 17 3.01 19.23 -2.62
CA ILE A 17 3.43 17.82 -2.69
C ILE A 17 4.50 17.53 -1.62
N SER A 18 5.51 18.38 -1.49
CA SER A 18 6.56 18.22 -0.47
C SER A 18 6.00 18.25 0.95
N ARG A 19 4.97 19.07 1.22
CA ARG A 19 4.29 19.06 2.54
C ARG A 19 3.58 17.74 2.77
N ALA A 20 2.78 17.27 1.82
CA ALA A 20 2.07 16.00 1.94
C ALA A 20 3.01 14.80 2.11
N LEU A 21 4.13 14.76 1.38
CA LEU A 21 5.17 13.73 1.53
C LEU A 21 5.87 13.81 2.89
N ALA A 22 6.14 15.02 3.40
CA ALA A 22 6.73 15.20 4.71
C ALA A 22 5.78 14.73 5.82
N SER A 23 4.50 15.10 5.74
CA SER A 23 3.47 14.62 6.68
C SER A 23 3.35 13.10 6.63
N LEU A 24 3.22 12.49 5.44
CA LEU A 24 3.18 11.03 5.30
C LEU A 24 4.38 10.34 5.96
N ARG A 25 5.60 10.87 5.77
CA ARG A 25 6.80 10.32 6.40
C ARG A 25 6.73 10.42 7.93
N GLU A 26 6.31 11.56 8.45
CA GLU A 26 6.16 11.78 9.90
C GLU A 26 5.16 10.78 10.50
N GLU A 27 4.03 10.53 9.84
CA GLU A 27 3.06 9.52 10.30
C GLU A 27 3.66 8.10 10.27
N VAL A 28 4.37 7.73 9.20
CA VAL A 28 5.04 6.42 9.10
C VAL A 28 6.11 6.23 10.18
N GLU A 29 6.88 7.27 10.49
CA GLU A 29 7.83 7.27 11.61
C GLU A 29 7.12 7.10 12.95
N ALA A 30 6.00 7.79 13.16
CA ALA A 30 5.20 7.67 14.38
C ALA A 30 4.63 6.25 14.55
N ILE A 31 4.12 5.64 13.48
CA ILE A 31 3.64 4.24 13.47
C ILE A 31 4.73 3.29 13.95
N ASP A 32 5.95 3.39 13.40
CA ASP A 32 7.08 2.56 13.80
C ASP A 32 7.46 2.77 15.27
N TYR A 33 7.61 4.04 15.69
CA TYR A 33 7.95 4.36 17.07
C TYR A 33 6.91 3.83 18.06
N TYR A 34 5.62 4.02 17.80
CA TYR A 34 4.57 3.51 18.67
C TYR A 34 4.51 1.98 18.65
N HIS A 35 4.75 1.33 17.51
CA HIS A 35 4.84 -0.12 17.42
C HIS A 35 5.95 -0.68 18.32
N GLN A 36 7.16 -0.11 18.24
CA GLN A 36 8.29 -0.52 19.08
C GLN A 36 8.02 -0.26 20.57
N ARG A 37 7.44 0.89 20.91
CA ARG A 37 7.06 1.23 22.30
C ARG A 37 6.02 0.25 22.84
N ALA A 38 4.98 -0.05 22.08
CA ALA A 38 3.95 -1.00 22.47
C ALA A 38 4.54 -2.40 22.73
N ALA A 39 5.50 -2.83 21.91
CA ALA A 39 6.14 -4.14 22.02
C ALA A 39 6.96 -4.30 23.32
N LEU A 40 7.49 -3.20 23.87
CA LEU A 40 8.36 -3.21 25.06
C LEU A 40 7.73 -2.55 26.30
N ALA A 41 6.50 -2.03 26.19
CA ALA A 41 5.81 -1.39 27.30
C ALA A 41 5.49 -2.40 28.41
N SER A 42 5.96 -2.12 29.63
CA SER A 42 5.66 -2.92 30.82
C SER A 42 4.34 -2.52 31.50
N ASP A 43 3.91 -1.28 31.31
CA ASP A 43 2.61 -0.77 31.78
C ASP A 43 1.52 -1.04 30.73
N PRO A 44 0.49 -1.85 31.06
CA PRO A 44 -0.61 -2.14 30.14
C PRO A 44 -1.40 -0.90 29.69
N GLU A 45 -1.58 0.10 30.56
CA GLU A 45 -2.33 1.31 30.22
C GLU A 45 -1.57 2.14 29.19
N LEU A 46 -0.25 2.30 29.37
CA LEU A 46 0.60 2.95 28.39
C LEU A 46 0.63 2.17 27.06
N ARG A 47 0.70 0.84 27.11
CA ARG A 47 0.69 -0.01 25.90
C ARG A 47 -0.58 0.25 25.09
N ASP A 48 -1.74 0.21 25.73
CA ASP A 48 -3.02 0.37 25.05
C ASP A 48 -3.17 1.80 24.51
N LEU A 49 -2.68 2.82 25.24
CA LEU A 49 -2.61 4.21 24.76
C LEU A 49 -1.76 4.34 23.48
N VAL A 50 -0.54 3.82 23.46
CA VAL A 50 0.33 3.96 22.28
C VAL A 50 -0.15 3.12 21.09
N LEU A 51 -0.86 2.01 21.33
CA LEU A 51 -1.52 1.24 20.28
C LEU A 51 -2.66 2.02 19.65
N HIS A 52 -3.49 2.69 20.46
CA HIS A 52 -4.55 3.57 19.97
C HIS A 52 -3.96 4.69 19.09
N ASN A 53 -2.95 5.40 19.58
CA ASN A 53 -2.29 6.47 18.81
C ASN A 53 -1.73 5.93 17.49
N ARG A 54 -1.01 4.79 17.52
CA ARG A 54 -0.45 4.14 16.32
C ARG A 54 -1.52 3.93 15.25
N ASP A 55 -2.68 3.44 15.65
CA ASP A 55 -3.75 3.08 14.71
C ASP A 55 -4.41 4.34 14.12
N GLU A 56 -4.46 5.46 14.86
CA GLU A 56 -4.85 6.77 14.32
C GLU A 56 -3.83 7.31 13.29
N GLU A 57 -2.53 7.17 13.55
CA GLU A 57 -1.51 7.63 12.57
C GLU A 57 -1.56 6.84 11.26
N ILE A 58 -2.03 5.58 11.28
CA ILE A 58 -2.30 4.81 10.03
C ILE A 58 -3.40 5.50 9.21
N GLU A 59 -4.46 6.00 9.86
CA GLU A 59 -5.50 6.77 9.18
C GLU A 59 -4.90 8.05 8.56
N HIS A 60 -4.12 8.81 9.33
CA HIS A 60 -3.47 10.03 8.86
C HIS A 60 -2.53 9.78 7.66
N ALA A 61 -1.73 8.71 7.71
CA ALA A 61 -0.86 8.30 6.62
C ALA A 61 -1.66 8.00 5.34
N VAL A 62 -2.75 7.22 5.45
CA VAL A 62 -3.59 6.87 4.29
C VAL A 62 -4.32 8.09 3.73
N MET A 63 -4.74 9.04 4.57
CA MET A 63 -5.30 10.32 4.13
C MET A 63 -4.30 11.13 3.28
N CYS A 64 -3.03 11.17 3.69
CA CYS A 64 -1.96 11.80 2.90
C CYS A 64 -1.73 11.09 1.55
N ILE A 65 -1.70 9.75 1.55
CA ILE A 65 -1.57 8.94 0.34
C ILE A 65 -2.71 9.24 -0.64
N GLU A 66 -3.95 9.33 -0.16
CA GLU A 66 -5.11 9.64 -1.00
C GLU A 66 -5.02 11.04 -1.62
N TRP A 67 -4.54 12.04 -0.88
CA TRP A 67 -4.33 13.38 -1.44
C TRP A 67 -3.27 13.38 -2.55
N LEU A 68 -2.17 12.63 -2.36
CA LEU A 68 -1.08 12.45 -3.33
C LEU A 68 -1.57 11.70 -4.57
N ARG A 69 -2.34 10.61 -4.39
CA ARG A 69 -2.96 9.83 -5.47
C ARG A 69 -3.76 10.70 -6.43
N ARG A 70 -4.56 11.64 -5.91
CA ARG A 70 -5.38 12.54 -6.73
C ARG A 70 -4.58 13.55 -7.55
N ARG A 71 -3.28 13.71 -7.32
CA ARG A 71 -2.45 14.80 -7.90
C ARG A 71 -1.24 14.32 -8.67
N ILE A 72 -0.72 13.14 -8.35
CA ILE A 72 0.45 12.57 -9.01
C ILE A 72 -0.04 11.34 -9.80
N PRO A 73 -0.18 11.41 -11.13
CA PRO A 73 -0.71 10.30 -11.93
C PRO A 73 0.02 8.96 -11.70
N ALA A 74 1.33 9.01 -11.54
CA ALA A 74 2.14 7.82 -11.26
C ALA A 74 1.81 7.19 -9.88
N PHE A 75 1.40 7.97 -8.87
CA PHE A 75 0.90 7.41 -7.61
C PHE A 75 -0.43 6.68 -7.84
N ASP A 76 -1.35 7.25 -8.63
CA ASP A 76 -2.64 6.58 -8.92
C ASP A 76 -2.44 5.26 -9.66
N GLU A 77 -1.59 5.25 -10.67
CA GLU A 77 -1.24 4.04 -11.42
C GLU A 77 -0.67 2.96 -10.50
N ALA A 78 0.38 3.29 -9.74
CA ALA A 78 1.01 2.32 -8.84
C ALA A 78 0.05 1.82 -7.76
N LEU A 79 -0.69 2.71 -7.09
CA LEU A 79 -1.61 2.31 -6.03
C LEU A 79 -2.71 1.38 -6.54
N ARG A 80 -3.22 1.60 -7.76
CA ARG A 80 -4.23 0.72 -8.38
C ARG A 80 -3.67 -0.65 -8.78
N THR A 81 -2.43 -0.69 -9.23
CA THR A 81 -1.76 -1.95 -9.55
C THR A 81 -1.60 -2.79 -8.29
N TYR A 82 -1.10 -2.21 -7.21
CA TYR A 82 -0.62 -2.98 -6.05
C TYR A 82 -1.65 -3.19 -4.94
N LEU A 83 -2.51 -2.21 -4.63
CA LEU A 83 -3.38 -2.30 -3.47
C LEU A 83 -4.56 -3.25 -3.70
N PHE A 84 -5.02 -3.87 -2.61
CA PHE A 84 -6.16 -4.78 -2.58
C PHE A 84 -5.98 -6.04 -3.45
N THR A 85 -4.74 -6.42 -3.72
CA THR A 85 -4.36 -7.69 -4.34
C THR A 85 -4.08 -8.74 -3.27
N THR A 86 -4.19 -10.02 -3.64
CA THR A 86 -3.95 -11.15 -2.71
C THR A 86 -2.78 -12.04 -3.12
N VAL A 87 -2.22 -11.82 -4.30
CA VAL A 87 -1.05 -12.56 -4.78
C VAL A 87 0.22 -12.00 -4.16
N PRO A 88 1.35 -12.73 -4.21
CA PRO A 88 2.62 -12.19 -3.75
C PRO A 88 2.88 -10.82 -4.40
N VAL A 89 3.20 -9.79 -3.60
CA VAL A 89 3.31 -8.40 -4.08
C VAL A 89 4.26 -8.28 -5.28
N THR A 90 5.33 -9.09 -5.31
CA THR A 90 6.31 -9.12 -6.41
C THR A 90 5.79 -9.73 -7.72
N GLN A 91 4.60 -10.35 -7.71
CA GLN A 91 3.96 -10.98 -8.87
C GLN A 91 2.78 -10.16 -9.41
N VAL A 92 2.40 -9.08 -8.73
CA VAL A 92 1.22 -8.28 -9.08
C VAL A 92 1.33 -7.67 -10.48
N GLU A 93 2.52 -7.23 -10.89
CA GLU A 93 2.74 -6.66 -12.24
C GLU A 93 2.54 -7.70 -13.34
N GLU A 94 2.96 -8.96 -13.10
CA GLU A 94 2.81 -10.06 -14.07
C GLU A 94 1.34 -10.42 -14.27
N GLU A 95 0.53 -10.42 -13.21
CA GLU A 95 -0.92 -10.66 -13.30
C GLU A 95 -1.66 -9.49 -13.94
N ALA A 96 -1.30 -8.25 -13.60
CA ALA A 96 -1.87 -7.05 -14.22
C ALA A 96 -1.59 -7.00 -15.74
N ALA A 97 -0.40 -7.44 -16.16
CA ALA A 97 -0.03 -7.56 -17.57
C ALA A 97 -0.65 -8.80 -18.26
N GLY A 98 -0.99 -9.84 -17.51
CA GLY A 98 -1.43 -11.16 -17.99
C GLY A 98 -2.93 -11.31 -18.28
N GLY A 99 -3.74 -10.27 -18.11
CA GLY A 99 -5.21 -10.26 -18.30
C GLY A 99 -5.76 -10.55 -19.71
N SER A 100 -4.98 -11.16 -20.62
CA SER A 100 -5.41 -11.57 -21.97
C SER A 100 -5.02 -13.02 -22.34
N ALA A 101 -5.00 -13.96 -21.39
CA ALA A 101 -4.83 -15.37 -21.74
C ALA A 101 -5.73 -16.32 -20.94
N SER A 102 -6.88 -16.63 -21.56
CA SER A 102 -7.61 -17.91 -21.53
C SER A 102 -7.92 -18.60 -20.20
N SER A 103 -9.22 -18.68 -19.92
CA SER A 103 -9.86 -19.64 -19.01
C SER A 103 -9.37 -21.08 -19.24
N PRO A 104 -9.17 -21.89 -18.19
CA PRO A 104 -8.96 -23.32 -18.37
C PRO A 104 -10.30 -23.96 -18.76
N SER A 105 -10.40 -24.47 -19.98
CA SER A 105 -11.50 -25.37 -20.35
C SER A 105 -11.36 -26.69 -19.58
N PRO A 106 -12.46 -27.27 -19.07
CA PRO A 106 -12.39 -28.53 -18.34
C PRO A 106 -12.05 -29.65 -19.32
N VAL A 107 -10.94 -30.35 -19.08
CA VAL A 107 -10.59 -31.55 -19.85
C VAL A 107 -11.64 -32.62 -19.53
N ALA A 108 -12.40 -32.99 -20.55
CA ALA A 108 -13.37 -34.06 -20.53
C ALA A 108 -12.72 -35.38 -20.09
N THR A 109 -13.19 -35.94 -18.99
CA THR A 109 -12.94 -37.33 -18.61
C THR A 109 -13.61 -38.25 -19.61
N SER A 110 -12.81 -38.79 -20.53
CA SER A 110 -13.21 -39.86 -21.45
C SER A 110 -13.74 -41.06 -20.66
N LEU A 111 -15.04 -41.32 -20.80
CA LEU A 111 -15.73 -42.49 -20.29
C LEU A 111 -15.19 -43.75 -20.97
N GLY A 112 -14.61 -44.65 -20.17
CA GLY A 112 -14.20 -45.99 -20.59
C GLY A 112 -15.41 -46.84 -20.98
N ILE A 113 -15.74 -46.82 -22.27
CA ILE A 113 -16.71 -47.73 -22.88
C ILE A 113 -15.96 -48.93 -23.47
N GLY A 114 -16.23 -50.09 -22.89
CA GLY A 114 -15.70 -51.38 -23.34
C GLY A 114 -16.28 -51.88 -24.66
N LYS A 115 -15.54 -52.82 -25.24
CA LYS A 115 -15.92 -53.86 -26.21
C LYS A 115 -14.96 -55.03 -25.91
N ILE A 116 -15.36 -56.20 -25.38
CA ILE A 116 -16.11 -57.30 -26.01
C ILE A 116 -15.71 -57.39 -27.49
N VAL A 117 -14.82 -58.29 -27.90
CA VAL A 117 -15.01 -59.75 -28.04
C VAL A 117 -13.66 -60.46 -27.93
#